data_AF-A0A935F8V3-F1
#
_entry.id   AF-A0A935F8V3-F1
#
_cell.length_a   1.000
_cell.length_b   1.000
_cell.length_c   1.000
_cell.angle_alpha   90.00
_cell.angle_beta   90.00
_cell.angle_gamma   90.00
#
_symmetry.space_group_name_H-M   'P 1'
#
loop_
_entity.id
_entity.type
_entity.pdbx_description
1 polymer ?
#
loop_
_entity_poly.entity_id
_entity_poly.type
_entity_poly.pdbx_seq_one_letter_code
_entity_poly.pdbx_strand_id
1 'polypeptide(L)'
;MTLSYRQILFSLLFYFFSPALKAQTDSVATSEIFLRDSIKAKSGKSSLLLTPRQQKNRTWAVTGLNVVGYGGVMVALAAAWYDDYPKAKLHSFNDSKEWLQMDKVGHLYSTWIESRANNEMWKWTGMERKKRIWISGLTSFAFQTTIEYLDGRSAEWGWSWADMGANVLGTGSFIAQELAWDEQKIKLKWSFHRKNTMTPP
;
A
#
# COMPACT_ATOMS: atom_id res chain seq x y z
N MET A 1 -13.08 32.43 -2.54
CA MET A 1 -12.61 31.30 -1.69
C MET A 1 -11.64 30.48 -2.53
N THR A 2 -10.35 30.81 -2.50
CA THR A 2 -9.32 30.09 -3.26
C THR A 2 -8.84 28.91 -2.43
N LEU A 3 -9.18 27.69 -2.84
CA LEU A 3 -8.57 26.49 -2.28
C LEU A 3 -7.06 26.56 -2.53
N SER A 4 -6.27 26.54 -1.47
CA SER A 4 -4.80 26.45 -1.56
C SER A 4 -4.43 25.16 -2.30
N TYR A 5 -3.42 25.23 -3.16
CA TYR A 5 -2.86 24.09 -3.91
C TYR A 5 -2.55 22.89 -3.01
N ARG A 6 -2.23 23.16 -1.72
CA ARG A 6 -2.00 22.16 -0.66
C ARG A 6 -3.24 21.32 -0.35
N GLN A 7 -4.45 21.88 -0.39
CA GLN A 7 -5.69 21.15 -0.10
C GLN A 7 -6.12 20.23 -1.26
N ILE A 8 -5.77 20.58 -2.50
CA ILE A 8 -6.03 19.75 -3.68
C ILE A 8 -5.12 18.51 -3.66
N LEU A 9 -3.84 18.67 -3.31
CA LEU A 9 -2.89 17.55 -3.18
C LEU A 9 -3.27 16.58 -2.04
N PHE A 10 -3.69 17.12 -0.89
CA PHE A 10 -4.20 16.29 0.23
C PHE A 10 -5.45 15.49 -0.14
N SER A 11 -6.33 16.06 -0.96
CA SER A 11 -7.57 15.41 -1.39
C SER A 11 -7.31 14.28 -2.40
N LEU A 12 -6.31 14.42 -3.26
CA LEU A 12 -5.95 13.40 -4.26
C LEU A 12 -5.33 12.14 -3.62
N LEU A 13 -4.61 12.26 -2.51
CA LEU A 13 -4.05 11.14 -1.74
C LEU A 13 -5.12 10.18 -1.20
N PHE A 14 -6.33 10.66 -0.88
CA PHE A 14 -7.44 9.83 -0.39
C PHE A 14 -8.17 9.05 -1.50
N TYR A 15 -8.20 9.57 -2.73
CA TYR A 15 -8.95 8.94 -3.83
C TYR A 15 -8.26 7.69 -4.42
N PHE A 16 -6.95 7.52 -4.22
CA PHE A 16 -6.23 6.34 -4.73
C PHE A 16 -6.53 5.02 -3.97
N PHE A 17 -7.25 5.06 -2.84
CA PHE A 17 -7.53 3.88 -2.00
C PHE A 17 -9.02 3.41 -1.99
N SER A 18 -9.92 4.01 -2.77
CA SER A 18 -11.37 3.75 -2.66
C SER A 18 -12.03 2.60 -3.48
N PRO A 19 -11.37 1.68 -4.22
CA PRO A 19 -12.13 0.70 -5.01
C PRO A 19 -12.56 -0.58 -4.25
N ALA A 20 -12.68 -0.56 -2.92
CA ALA A 20 -12.96 -1.76 -2.12
C ALA A 20 -14.44 -2.00 -1.71
N LEU A 21 -15.41 -1.25 -2.25
CA LEU A 21 -16.77 -1.19 -1.69
C LEU A 21 -17.90 -1.80 -2.54
N LYS A 22 -17.62 -2.57 -3.61
CA LYS A 22 -18.66 -3.08 -4.52
C LYS A 22 -18.84 -4.60 -4.63
N ALA A 23 -18.26 -5.42 -3.74
CA ALA A 23 -18.19 -6.87 -3.95
C ALA A 23 -19.08 -7.74 -3.03
N GLN A 24 -20.15 -7.20 -2.44
CA GLN A 24 -20.97 -7.96 -1.49
C GLN A 24 -22.47 -7.73 -1.66
N THR A 25 -23.08 -8.36 -2.67
CA THR A 25 -24.49 -8.80 -2.66
C THR A 25 -24.70 -9.96 -3.65
N ASP A 26 -25.61 -10.88 -3.26
CA ASP A 26 -26.36 -11.86 -4.06
C ASP A 26 -25.86 -13.32 -4.10
N SER A 27 -26.38 -14.13 -3.16
CA SER A 27 -26.08 -15.55 -2.96
C SER A 27 -27.19 -16.54 -3.39
N VAL A 28 -28.26 -16.08 -4.04
CA VAL A 28 -29.42 -16.96 -4.40
C VAL A 28 -29.56 -17.22 -5.91
N ALA A 29 -28.99 -16.38 -6.77
CA ALA A 29 -28.99 -16.59 -8.24
C ALA A 29 -27.86 -17.53 -8.74
N THR A 30 -27.05 -18.06 -7.84
CA THR A 30 -25.77 -18.70 -8.13
C THR A 30 -25.89 -20.12 -8.68
N SER A 31 -26.85 -20.94 -8.25
CA SER A 31 -26.85 -22.39 -8.58
C SER A 31 -27.10 -22.70 -10.07
N GLU A 32 -28.06 -22.04 -10.70
CA GLU A 32 -28.40 -22.20 -12.13
C GLU A 32 -27.30 -21.61 -13.06
N ILE A 33 -26.69 -20.49 -12.64
CA ILE A 33 -25.55 -19.86 -13.34
C ILE A 33 -24.32 -20.77 -13.27
N PHE A 34 -24.05 -21.38 -12.11
CA PHE A 34 -22.90 -22.27 -11.91
C PHE A 34 -22.93 -23.51 -12.82
N LEU A 35 -24.11 -24.10 -13.06
CA LEU A 35 -24.22 -25.26 -13.94
C LEU A 35 -23.99 -24.89 -15.43
N ARG A 36 -24.49 -23.73 -15.88
CA ARG A 36 -24.23 -23.23 -17.24
C ARG A 36 -22.77 -22.80 -17.44
N ASP A 37 -22.17 -22.15 -16.45
CA ASP A 37 -20.75 -21.73 -16.50
C ASP A 37 -19.79 -22.92 -16.44
N SER A 38 -20.13 -23.98 -15.70
CA SER A 38 -19.35 -25.23 -15.67
C SER A 38 -19.31 -25.93 -17.05
N ILE A 39 -20.44 -25.94 -17.77
CA ILE A 39 -20.52 -26.50 -19.13
C ILE A 39 -19.73 -25.63 -20.13
N LYS A 40 -19.74 -24.30 -19.99
CA LYS A 40 -18.99 -23.39 -20.85
C LYS A 40 -17.48 -23.40 -20.56
N ALA A 41 -17.08 -23.59 -19.29
CA ALA A 41 -15.69 -23.66 -18.85
C ALA A 41 -14.93 -24.88 -19.41
N LYS A 42 -15.64 -25.96 -19.74
CA LYS A 42 -15.03 -27.15 -20.37
C LYS A 42 -14.63 -26.92 -21.84
N SER A 43 -15.15 -25.88 -22.50
CA SER A 43 -14.95 -25.58 -23.93
C SER A 43 -13.95 -24.44 -24.20
N GLY A 44 -13.39 -23.76 -23.19
CA GLY A 44 -12.80 -22.42 -23.38
C GLY A 44 -11.49 -22.14 -22.64
N LYS A 45 -10.59 -23.11 -22.45
CA LYS A 45 -9.31 -22.85 -21.75
C LYS A 45 -8.32 -21.93 -22.49
N SER A 46 -8.64 -21.45 -23.70
CA SER A 46 -7.78 -20.57 -24.49
C SER A 46 -8.02 -19.06 -24.24
N SER A 47 -9.08 -18.63 -23.56
CA SER A 47 -9.43 -17.21 -23.43
C SER A 47 -8.98 -16.52 -22.12
N LEU A 48 -8.32 -17.24 -21.20
CA LEU A 48 -7.96 -16.74 -19.86
C LEU A 48 -6.47 -16.38 -19.70
N LEU A 49 -5.62 -16.68 -20.67
CA LEU A 49 -4.19 -16.38 -20.62
C LEU A 49 -3.89 -15.08 -21.38
N LEU A 50 -3.24 -14.13 -20.72
CA LEU A 50 -2.83 -12.87 -21.34
C LEU A 50 -1.85 -13.13 -22.47
N THR A 51 -2.06 -12.48 -23.62
CA THR A 51 -1.08 -12.50 -24.72
C THR A 51 0.25 -11.87 -24.26
N PRO A 52 1.41 -12.26 -24.84
CA PRO A 52 2.70 -11.65 -24.51
C PRO A 52 2.70 -10.12 -24.65
N ARG A 53 1.99 -9.59 -25.66
CA ARG A 53 1.83 -8.14 -25.85
C ARG A 53 1.04 -7.49 -24.71
N GLN A 54 -0.04 -8.11 -24.25
CA GLN A 54 -0.82 -7.61 -23.11
C GLN A 54 0.01 -7.63 -21.81
N GLN A 55 0.73 -8.73 -21.55
CA GLN A 55 1.60 -8.82 -20.36
C GLN A 55 2.67 -7.73 -20.39
N LYS A 56 3.33 -7.53 -21.54
CA LYS A 56 4.33 -6.46 -21.73
C LYS A 56 3.75 -5.08 -21.47
N ASN A 57 2.60 -4.76 -22.08
CA ASN A 57 1.97 -3.45 -21.93
C ASN A 57 1.53 -3.19 -20.47
N ARG A 58 0.92 -4.18 -19.81
CA ARG A 58 0.54 -4.06 -18.40
C ARG A 58 1.74 -3.94 -17.48
N THR A 59 2.81 -4.69 -17.74
CA THR A 59 4.07 -4.58 -16.99
C THR A 59 4.66 -3.19 -17.12
N TRP A 60 4.70 -2.61 -18.32
CA TRP A 60 5.14 -1.22 -18.51
C TRP A 60 4.23 -0.21 -17.81
N ALA A 61 2.92 -0.40 -17.86
CA ALA A 61 1.97 0.47 -17.16
C ALA A 61 2.17 0.43 -15.64
N VAL A 62 2.26 -0.76 -15.04
CA VAL A 62 2.48 -0.92 -13.59
C VAL A 62 3.88 -0.46 -13.18
N THR A 63 4.90 -0.65 -14.03
CA THR A 63 6.25 -0.11 -13.79
C THR A 63 6.23 1.42 -13.81
N GLY A 64 5.60 2.03 -14.82
CA GLY A 64 5.45 3.46 -14.92
C GLY A 64 4.70 4.04 -13.74
N LEU A 65 3.61 3.39 -13.32
CA LEU A 65 2.85 3.76 -12.12
C LEU A 65 3.71 3.66 -10.85
N ASN A 66 4.47 2.59 -10.67
CA ASN A 66 5.36 2.45 -9.53
C ASN A 66 6.44 3.55 -9.53
N VAL A 67 7.12 3.80 -10.64
CA VAL A 67 8.22 4.78 -10.69
C VAL A 67 7.71 6.22 -10.58
N VAL A 68 6.77 6.61 -11.44
CA VAL A 68 6.23 7.97 -11.49
C VAL A 68 5.32 8.24 -10.30
N GLY A 69 4.48 7.27 -9.93
CA GLY A 69 3.61 7.40 -8.77
C GLY A 69 4.39 7.49 -7.47
N TYR A 70 5.37 6.61 -7.23
CA TYR A 70 6.28 6.73 -6.08
C TYR A 70 6.93 8.10 -6.06
N GLY A 71 7.64 8.48 -7.13
CA GLY A 71 8.37 9.74 -7.17
C GLY A 71 7.46 10.95 -6.96
N GLY A 72 6.28 10.94 -7.57
CA GLY A 72 5.27 11.99 -7.40
C GLY A 72 4.74 12.08 -5.97
N VAL A 73 4.45 10.94 -5.33
CA VAL A 73 4.02 10.93 -3.92
C VAL A 73 5.14 11.43 -3.00
N MET A 74 6.39 11.02 -3.22
CA MET A 74 7.51 11.51 -2.40
C MET A 74 7.76 13.01 -2.55
N VAL A 75 7.69 13.54 -3.78
CA VAL A 75 7.79 14.98 -4.02
C VAL A 75 6.64 15.73 -3.36
N ALA A 76 5.41 15.23 -3.48
CA ALA A 76 4.24 15.83 -2.85
C ALA A 76 4.35 15.78 -1.31
N LEU A 77 4.82 14.66 -0.75
CA LEU A 77 5.05 14.50 0.69
C LEU A 77 6.14 15.47 1.17
N ALA A 78 7.28 15.55 0.48
CA ALA A 78 8.35 16.49 0.79
C ALA A 78 7.82 17.93 0.87
N ALA A 79 7.05 18.35 -0.14
CA ALA A 79 6.50 19.71 -0.19
C ALA A 79 5.38 19.97 0.84
N ALA A 80 4.59 18.96 1.15
CA ALA A 80 3.45 19.09 2.06
C ALA A 80 3.84 18.98 3.54
N TRP A 81 4.84 18.16 3.85
CA TRP A 81 5.19 17.78 5.22
C TRP A 81 6.54 18.34 5.70
N TYR A 82 7.54 18.43 4.82
CA TYR A 82 8.92 18.75 5.23
C TYR A 82 9.39 20.16 4.86
N ASP A 83 8.83 20.80 3.83
CA ASP A 83 9.35 22.08 3.30
C ASP A 83 9.29 23.26 4.28
N ASP A 84 8.35 23.25 5.23
CA ASP A 84 8.20 24.33 6.24
C ASP A 84 9.12 24.15 7.46
N TYR A 85 9.95 23.10 7.48
CA TYR A 85 10.83 22.77 8.61
C TYR A 85 12.32 22.93 8.26
N PRO A 86 13.17 23.31 9.24
CA PRO A 86 14.60 23.36 9.02
C PRO A 86 15.15 21.99 8.66
N LYS A 87 16.06 21.95 7.68
CA LYS A 87 16.77 20.73 7.28
C LYS A 87 17.97 20.50 8.19
N ALA A 88 18.21 19.25 8.57
CA ALA A 88 19.38 18.84 9.34
C ALA A 88 20.33 17.96 8.52
N LYS A 89 21.51 17.68 9.10
CA LYS A 89 22.32 16.54 8.67
C LYS A 89 21.57 15.25 9.00
N LEU A 90 21.88 14.18 8.26
CA LEU A 90 21.28 12.88 8.55
C LEU A 90 21.60 12.51 9.99
N HIS A 91 20.57 12.27 10.79
CA HIS A 91 20.71 11.91 12.19
C HIS A 91 19.66 10.86 12.56
N SER A 92 20.03 10.03 13.54
CA SER A 92 19.13 9.02 14.09
C SER A 92 18.43 9.58 15.32
N PHE A 93 17.21 9.11 15.55
CA PHE A 93 16.43 9.42 16.73
C PHE A 93 15.81 8.13 17.27
N ASN A 94 15.66 8.04 18.59
CA ASN A 94 15.02 6.88 19.22
C ASN A 94 13.64 7.29 19.73
N ASP A 95 12.66 7.14 18.86
CA ASP A 95 11.26 7.47 19.10
C ASP A 95 10.46 6.26 19.65
N SER A 96 11.12 5.17 20.04
CA SER A 96 10.49 3.90 20.41
C SER A 96 9.52 3.99 21.60
N LYS A 97 9.43 5.12 22.30
CA LYS A 97 8.45 5.37 23.37
C LYS A 97 7.43 6.43 23.02
N GLU A 98 7.52 7.01 21.83
CA GLU A 98 6.65 8.06 21.38
C GLU A 98 5.31 7.52 20.89
N TRP A 99 4.31 8.40 21.00
CA TRP A 99 2.99 8.27 20.42
C TRP A 99 2.30 6.92 20.67
N LEU A 100 2.55 6.29 21.83
CA LEU A 100 1.99 5.00 22.21
C LEU A 100 2.19 3.91 21.14
N GLN A 101 3.34 3.92 20.44
CA GLN A 101 3.65 3.02 19.32
C GLN A 101 2.77 3.19 18.08
N MET A 102 1.96 4.24 18.01
CA MET A 102 1.07 4.46 16.86
C MET A 102 1.86 4.55 15.56
N ASP A 103 3.03 5.19 15.60
CA ASP A 103 3.90 5.34 14.43
C ASP A 103 4.39 3.98 13.93
N LYS A 104 4.92 3.14 14.83
CA LYS A 104 5.37 1.78 14.55
C LYS A 104 4.25 0.91 13.97
N VAL A 105 3.01 1.07 14.49
CA VAL A 105 1.83 0.40 13.94
C VAL A 105 1.51 0.92 12.54
N GLY A 106 1.65 2.23 12.32
CA GLY A 106 1.54 2.88 11.02
C GLY A 106 2.54 2.33 10.00
N HIS A 107 3.81 2.23 10.36
CA HIS A 107 4.89 1.66 9.54
C HIS A 107 4.62 0.20 9.15
N LEU A 108 4.30 -0.63 10.14
CA LEU A 108 3.97 -2.03 9.93
C LEU A 108 2.73 -2.17 9.04
N TYR A 109 1.67 -1.41 9.31
CA TYR A 109 0.43 -1.46 8.54
C TYR A 109 0.65 -0.99 7.10
N SER A 110 1.31 0.15 6.92
CA SER A 110 1.54 0.78 5.62
C SER A 110 2.37 -0.12 4.72
N THR A 111 3.51 -0.61 5.22
CA THR A 111 4.32 -1.57 4.46
C THR A 111 3.57 -2.85 4.09
N TRP A 112 2.72 -3.38 4.98
CA TRP A 112 1.90 -4.56 4.69
C TRP A 112 0.85 -4.28 3.60
N ILE A 113 0.08 -3.18 3.72
CA ILE A 113 -1.02 -2.88 2.78
C ILE A 113 -0.50 -2.42 1.41
N GLU A 114 0.58 -1.64 1.38
CA GLU A 114 1.28 -1.24 0.15
C GLU A 114 1.79 -2.48 -0.60
N SER A 115 2.41 -3.43 0.13
CA SER A 115 2.90 -4.67 -0.48
C SER A 115 1.77 -5.49 -1.08
N ARG A 116 0.65 -5.58 -0.35
CA ARG A 116 -0.54 -6.29 -0.83
C ARG A 116 -1.14 -5.60 -2.07
N ALA A 117 -1.28 -4.29 -2.05
CA ALA A 117 -1.82 -3.53 -3.18
C ALA A 117 -0.91 -3.67 -4.42
N ASN A 118 0.41 -3.53 -4.25
CA ASN A 118 1.37 -3.67 -5.33
C ASN A 118 1.39 -5.10 -5.90
N ASN A 119 1.24 -6.12 -5.04
CA ASN A 119 1.16 -7.52 -5.50
C ASN A 119 -0.06 -7.78 -6.37
N GLU A 120 -1.21 -7.19 -6.06
CA GLU A 120 -2.40 -7.30 -6.93
C GLU A 120 -2.18 -6.59 -8.28
N MET A 121 -1.48 -5.44 -8.30
CA MET A 121 -1.11 -4.77 -9.55
C MET A 121 -0.18 -5.64 -10.41
N TRP A 122 0.87 -6.21 -9.82
CA TRP A 122 1.78 -7.11 -10.54
C TRP A 122 1.13 -8.43 -10.94
N LYS A 123 0.20 -8.95 -10.13
CA LYS A 123 -0.63 -10.10 -10.48
C LYS A 123 -1.47 -9.81 -11.72
N TRP A 124 -2.04 -8.62 -11.84
CA TRP A 124 -2.80 -8.19 -13.02
C TRP A 124 -1.95 -8.14 -14.30
N THR A 125 -0.64 -7.95 -14.21
CA THR A 125 0.25 -7.99 -15.39
C THR A 125 0.51 -9.41 -15.90
N GLY A 126 0.16 -10.43 -15.12
CA GLY A 126 0.55 -11.82 -15.36
C GLY A 126 1.96 -12.15 -14.88
N MET A 127 2.56 -11.29 -14.04
CA MET A 127 3.88 -11.56 -13.48
C MET A 127 3.88 -12.85 -12.64
N GLU A 128 4.96 -13.62 -12.79
CA GLU A 128 5.19 -14.82 -11.99
C GLU A 128 5.05 -14.53 -10.50
N ARG A 129 4.30 -15.40 -9.82
CA ARG A 129 3.94 -15.29 -8.41
C ARG A 129 5.13 -14.93 -7.50
N LYS A 130 6.21 -15.71 -7.52
CA LYS A 130 7.36 -15.49 -6.62
C LYS A 130 8.00 -14.12 -6.87
N LYS A 131 8.13 -13.74 -8.15
CA LYS A 131 8.69 -12.45 -8.56
C LYS A 131 7.82 -11.28 -8.06
N ARG A 132 6.50 -11.34 -8.27
CA ARG A 132 5.62 -10.25 -7.82
C ARG A 132 5.59 -10.10 -6.30
N ILE A 133 5.64 -11.18 -5.54
CA ILE A 133 5.67 -11.12 -4.06
C ILE A 133 6.89 -10.34 -3.58
N TRP A 134 8.07 -10.70 -4.09
CA TRP A 134 9.32 -10.04 -3.71
C TRP A 134 9.39 -8.59 -4.18
N ILE A 135 9.03 -8.31 -5.44
CA ILE A 135 9.03 -6.92 -5.95
C ILE A 135 8.08 -6.07 -5.10
N SER A 136 6.88 -6.56 -4.79
CA SER A 136 5.89 -5.80 -4.03
C SER A 136 6.35 -5.48 -2.61
N GLY A 137 6.90 -6.48 -1.92
CA GLY A 137 7.46 -6.29 -0.58
C GLY A 137 8.64 -5.34 -0.58
N LEU A 138 9.61 -5.53 -1.47
CA LEU A 138 10.81 -4.68 -1.53
C LEU A 138 10.49 -3.24 -1.96
N THR A 139 9.55 -3.03 -2.88
CA THR A 139 9.13 -1.68 -3.28
C THR A 139 8.46 -0.94 -2.11
N SER A 140 7.61 -1.60 -1.33
CA SER A 140 6.93 -0.98 -0.19
C SER A 140 7.91 -0.70 0.96
N PHE A 141 8.85 -1.62 1.20
CA PHE A 141 9.93 -1.38 2.16
C PHE A 141 10.77 -0.16 1.76
N ALA A 142 11.17 -0.07 0.48
CA ALA A 142 11.93 1.07 -0.03
C ALA A 142 11.13 2.38 0.04
N PHE A 143 9.81 2.32 -0.18
CA PHE A 143 8.91 3.48 -0.05
C PHE A 143 8.96 4.05 1.37
N GLN A 144 8.70 3.23 2.38
CA GLN A 144 8.72 3.64 3.78
C GLN A 144 10.14 4.00 4.27
N THR A 145 11.17 3.31 3.78
CA THR A 145 12.57 3.67 4.07
C THR A 145 12.93 5.06 3.54
N THR A 146 12.31 5.52 2.45
CA THR A 146 12.54 6.87 1.94
C THR A 146 11.89 7.92 2.83
N ILE A 147 10.76 7.61 3.46
CA ILE A 147 10.14 8.47 4.46
C ILE A 147 11.07 8.60 5.68
N GLU A 148 11.58 7.49 6.22
CA GLU A 148 12.59 7.51 7.30
C GLU A 148 13.84 8.32 6.96
N TYR A 149 14.26 8.27 5.69
CA TYR A 149 15.36 9.10 5.21
C TYR A 149 15.01 10.59 5.24
N LEU A 150 13.80 10.96 4.83
CA LEU A 150 13.32 12.34 4.89
C LEU A 150 13.21 12.81 6.36
N ASP A 151 12.71 11.95 7.25
CA ASP A 151 12.67 12.21 8.70
C ASP A 151 14.06 12.45 9.26
N GLY A 152 15.03 11.58 8.95
CA GLY A 152 16.44 11.76 9.32
C GLY A 152 17.10 13.05 8.82
N ARG A 153 16.51 13.71 7.81
CA ARG A 153 16.97 14.98 7.23
C ARG A 153 16.17 16.20 7.70
N SER A 154 15.12 16.01 8.50
CA SER A 154 14.42 17.08 9.21
C SER A 154 15.20 17.50 10.44
N ALA A 155 14.94 18.68 11.01
CA ALA A 155 15.42 19.05 12.35
C ALA A 155 14.42 18.66 13.45
N GLU A 156 13.15 18.43 13.09
CA GLU A 156 12.07 18.09 14.02
C GLU A 156 11.89 16.58 14.21
N TRP A 157 12.19 15.80 13.17
CA TRP A 157 12.13 14.34 13.16
C TRP A 157 13.51 13.76 12.92
N GLY A 158 13.67 12.44 13.07
CA GLY A 158 14.93 11.76 12.84
C GLY A 158 14.74 10.32 12.38
N TRP A 159 15.80 9.72 11.84
CA TRP A 159 15.76 8.32 11.37
C TRP A 159 15.54 7.37 12.53
N SER A 160 14.49 6.55 12.49
CA SER A 160 14.18 5.60 13.56
C SER A 160 14.49 4.16 13.18
N TRP A 161 15.27 3.49 14.03
CA TRP A 161 15.49 2.06 13.91
C TRP A 161 14.27 1.24 14.34
N ALA A 162 13.40 1.80 15.17
CA ALA A 162 12.16 1.14 15.57
C ALA A 162 11.19 1.10 14.39
N ASP A 163 11.06 2.20 13.65
CA ASP A 163 10.20 2.27 12.46
C ASP A 163 10.77 1.46 11.30
N MET A 164 12.08 1.46 11.10
CA MET A 164 12.72 0.51 10.18
C MET A 164 12.42 -0.95 10.55
N GLY A 165 12.43 -1.30 11.85
CA GLY A 165 12.02 -2.61 12.32
C GLY A 165 10.55 -2.92 11.99
N ALA A 166 9.65 -1.96 12.22
CA ALA A 166 8.23 -2.09 11.90
C ALA A 166 8.00 -2.25 10.38
N ASN A 167 8.73 -1.52 9.54
CA ASN A 167 8.71 -1.63 8.08
C ASN A 167 9.13 -3.04 7.62
N VAL A 168 10.19 -3.59 8.22
CA VAL A 168 10.64 -4.97 7.97
C VAL A 168 9.57 -5.98 8.39
N LEU A 169 8.94 -5.79 9.55
CA LEU A 169 7.89 -6.70 10.02
C LEU A 169 6.65 -6.66 9.12
N GLY A 170 6.22 -5.49 8.67
CA GLY A 170 5.04 -5.37 7.81
C GLY A 170 5.27 -6.01 6.43
N THR A 171 6.33 -5.63 5.72
CA THR A 171 6.70 -6.27 4.43
C THR A 171 7.03 -7.75 4.58
N GLY A 172 7.77 -8.12 5.63
CA GLY A 172 8.13 -9.51 5.93
C GLY A 172 6.90 -10.37 6.21
N SER A 173 5.92 -9.86 6.97
CA SER A 173 4.66 -10.56 7.21
C SER A 173 3.88 -10.78 5.92
N PHE A 174 3.82 -9.78 5.03
CA PHE A 174 3.17 -9.93 3.73
C PHE A 174 3.85 -11.03 2.90
N ILE A 175 5.18 -10.94 2.74
CA ILE A 175 5.97 -11.90 1.94
C ILE A 175 5.83 -13.31 2.50
N ALA A 176 5.98 -13.47 3.81
CA ALA A 176 5.92 -14.77 4.47
C ALA A 176 4.55 -15.43 4.24
N GLN A 177 3.47 -14.67 4.42
CA GLN A 177 2.10 -15.18 4.21
C GLN A 177 1.84 -15.55 2.75
N GLU A 178 2.21 -14.68 1.79
CA GLU A 178 2.05 -15.01 0.38
C GLU A 178 2.86 -16.26 0.03
N LEU A 179 4.15 -16.34 0.41
CA LEU A 179 4.98 -17.49 0.07
C LEU A 179 4.48 -18.80 0.69
N ALA A 180 4.03 -18.76 1.96
CA ALA A 180 3.59 -19.94 2.69
C ALA A 180 2.18 -20.42 2.32
N TRP A 181 1.24 -19.49 2.05
CA TRP A 181 -0.18 -19.82 1.94
C TRP A 181 -0.85 -19.41 0.64
N ASP A 182 -0.16 -18.65 -0.23
CA ASP A 182 -0.78 -18.05 -1.42
C ASP A 182 -1.97 -17.12 -1.12
N GLU A 183 -2.07 -16.68 0.13
CA GLU A 183 -3.08 -15.75 0.59
C GLU A 183 -2.64 -15.05 1.88
N GLN A 184 -3.20 -13.87 2.14
CA GLN A 184 -3.07 -13.18 3.43
C GLN A 184 -4.12 -13.70 4.41
N LYS A 185 -3.77 -14.66 5.28
CA LYS A 185 -4.67 -15.18 6.32
C LYS A 185 -4.85 -14.18 7.46
N ILE A 186 -3.75 -13.59 7.92
CA ILE A 186 -3.73 -12.53 8.92
C ILE A 186 -3.76 -11.20 8.16
N LYS A 187 -4.90 -10.51 8.28
CA LYS A 187 -5.14 -9.22 7.62
C LYS A 187 -5.20 -8.12 8.66
N LEU A 188 -4.36 -7.11 8.50
CA LEU A 188 -4.41 -5.93 9.35
C LEU A 188 -5.60 -5.06 8.92
N LYS A 189 -6.37 -4.62 9.90
CA LYS A 189 -7.52 -3.76 9.70
C LYS A 189 -7.47 -2.62 10.71
N TRP A 190 -7.77 -1.43 10.24
CA TRP A 190 -7.88 -0.25 11.08
C TRP A 190 -9.35 0.14 11.23
N SER A 191 -9.75 0.53 12.43
CA SER A 191 -11.04 1.15 12.70
C SER A 191 -10.87 2.25 13.76
N PHE A 192 -11.73 3.26 13.70
CA PHE A 192 -11.72 4.38 14.62
C PHE A 192 -13.11 4.57 15.20
N HIS A 193 -13.18 4.85 16.50
CA HIS A 193 -14.42 5.20 17.18
C HIS A 193 -14.30 6.63 17.72
N ARG A 194 -15.12 7.53 17.17
CA ARG A 194 -15.17 8.92 17.63
C ARG A 194 -15.88 8.99 18.98
N LYS A 195 -15.16 9.41 20.02
CA LYS A 195 -15.81 9.83 21.27
C LYS A 195 -16.31 11.27 21.14
N ASN A 196 -17.61 11.49 21.37
CA ASN A 196 -18.17 12.82 21.53
C ASN A 196 -18.08 13.21 23.01
N THR A 197 -17.03 13.93 23.39
CA THR A 197 -16.92 14.51 24.74
C THR A 197 -17.49 15.92 24.73
N MET A 198 -18.82 16.03 24.89
CA MET A 198 -19.49 17.23 25.37
C MET A 198 -19.72 17.07 26.88
N THR A 199 -18.65 17.04 27.66
CA THR A 199 -18.72 17.15 29.12
C THR A 199 -17.49 17.94 29.57
N PRO A 200 -17.67 19.14 30.15
CA PRO A 200 -16.56 19.89 30.72
C PRO A 200 -15.99 19.15 31.95
N PRO A 201 -14.72 19.41 32.32
CA PRO A 201 -14.07 18.84 33.50
C PRO A 201 -14.71 19.29 34.81
#